data_AF-A0A4R9LRC1-F1
#
_entry.id   AF-A0A4R9LRC1-F1
#
_cell.length_a   1.000
_cell.length_b   1.000
_cell.length_c   1.000
_cell.angle_alpha   90.00
_cell.angle_beta   90.00
_cell.angle_gamma   90.00
#
_symmetry.space_group_name_H-M   'P 1'
#
loop_
_entity.id
_entity.type
_entity.pdbx_description
1 polymer ?
#
loop_
_entity_poly.entity_id
_entity_poly.type
_entity_poly.pdbx_seq_one_letter_code
_entity_poly.pdbx_strand_id
1 'polypeptide(L)'
;MKDKISKLGIFSVTQTFYQIGTVMLMAVSVLAGQTISPSPASAALPLSFSVLGTFAGLFPASICMKSLGRRNGLLLGTTIGILGALISSYGLYSHNFYLFILGHLFYGFHQSFLQYLRFAAMESVPNKDRSSALSWILLAGIPAAFLGPLAGLFGRNLFGHTVFLGCFLILTAVLFFQLLLITRLQKITNLTEEITTDLEKLKPSRPISFHLKNPGLWASIISSSFGFGLMAMLMSAVPIAMKAHGHEMHSSTIVLQWHVLGMYIPSFFSGYLVNKFGSPKLIIAGIFILALEVFAALQGTGFLPFAAALVLLGIGWNFMYVGGTNLLVDQYRNSEKNSIQAINDSFVYLLATISTYSSAYLETNIGWFNLNLVALPFLFLALLPVIVYIKSKSKSIEGALPKLEKDHWEKIYSTKQPEEVSWTQEIPQTSLNFINDAKLPKTAKIIDIGGGDSKFVDYLIEEGFENITVLDISEHALNRAKNRLGEKSKQVKWVVSDVTDFQVDETYDFWHDRAAFHFLTTEPQIVKYISLARLAVKENGFITIGTFSENGPIKCSGLEIKQYSEESLTSELKKGFQKIKCITEDHITPFMTKQNFLFCSFKKLSTIYES
;
A
#
# COMPACT_ATOMS: atom_id res chain seq x y z
N MET A 1 3.34 6.84 29.60
CA MET A 1 2.21 7.49 28.89
C MET A 1 2.30 9.02 28.92
N LYS A 2 2.37 9.67 30.11
CA LYS A 2 2.50 11.14 30.22
C LYS A 2 3.72 11.72 29.48
N ASP A 3 4.90 11.11 29.59
CA ASP A 3 6.11 11.56 28.90
C ASP A 3 6.01 11.41 27.35
N LYS A 4 5.39 10.33 26.88
CA LYS A 4 5.09 10.09 25.45
C LYS A 4 4.15 11.17 24.89
N ILE A 5 3.06 11.48 25.61
CA ILE A 5 2.08 12.50 25.20
C ILE A 5 2.71 13.89 25.19
N SER A 6 3.53 14.22 26.20
CA SER A 6 4.23 15.51 26.26
C SER A 6 5.23 15.68 25.09
N LYS A 7 6.07 14.66 24.83
CA LYS A 7 7.04 14.68 23.73
C LYS A 7 6.37 14.77 22.35
N LEU A 8 5.43 13.86 22.06
CA LEU A 8 4.73 13.85 20.77
C LEU A 8 3.80 15.06 20.60
N GLY A 9 3.30 15.62 21.70
CA GLY A 9 2.51 16.85 21.69
C GLY A 9 3.28 18.02 21.08
N ILE A 10 4.53 18.26 21.52
CA ILE A 10 5.35 19.36 20.98
C ILE A 10 5.64 19.15 19.49
N PHE A 11 5.97 17.92 19.06
CA PHE A 11 6.16 17.62 17.65
C PHE A 11 4.88 17.86 16.83
N SER A 12 3.72 17.46 17.34
CA SER A 12 2.43 17.62 16.65
C SER A 12 2.01 19.09 16.55
N VAL A 13 2.22 19.87 17.61
CA VAL A 13 1.99 21.33 17.57
C VAL A 13 2.97 21.99 16.61
N THR A 14 4.26 21.61 16.63
CA THR A 14 5.25 22.13 15.66
C THR A 14 4.84 21.82 14.22
N GLN A 15 4.41 20.59 13.94
CA GLN A 15 3.88 20.19 12.64
C GLN A 15 2.64 21.01 12.26
N THR A 16 1.76 21.30 13.22
CA THR A 16 0.56 22.12 12.99
C THR A 16 0.94 23.52 12.53
N PHE A 17 1.87 24.19 13.21
CA PHE A 17 2.33 25.53 12.81
C PHE A 17 3.02 25.53 11.43
N TYR A 18 3.83 24.51 11.15
CA TYR A 18 4.39 24.32 9.80
C TYR A 18 3.28 24.21 8.75
N GLN A 19 2.26 23.38 9.00
CA GLN A 19 1.16 23.20 8.05
C GLN A 19 0.27 24.44 7.92
N ILE A 20 0.05 25.21 9.00
CA ILE A 20 -0.66 26.51 8.93
C ILE A 20 0.03 27.41 7.93
N GLY A 21 1.36 27.52 8.01
CA GLY A 21 2.16 28.32 7.07
C GLY A 21 2.03 27.83 5.62
N THR A 22 2.18 26.52 5.40
CA THR A 22 2.13 25.92 4.06
C THR A 22 0.75 26.09 3.41
N VAL A 23 -0.32 25.79 4.15
CA VAL A 23 -1.70 25.92 3.65
C VAL A 23 -2.06 27.38 3.42
N MET A 24 -1.63 28.29 4.30
CA MET A 24 -1.84 29.72 4.09
C MET A 24 -1.12 30.20 2.82
N LEU A 25 0.13 29.79 2.62
CA LEU A 25 0.91 30.13 1.43
C LEU A 25 0.20 29.64 0.14
N MET A 26 -0.27 28.39 0.13
CA MET A 26 -1.04 27.85 -0.99
C MET A 26 -2.31 28.67 -1.29
N ALA A 27 -2.99 29.17 -0.25
CA ALA A 27 -4.21 29.95 -0.41
C ALA A 27 -3.99 31.39 -0.91
N VAL A 28 -2.91 32.05 -0.47
CA VAL A 28 -2.72 33.50 -0.71
C VAL A 28 -1.68 33.83 -1.77
N SER A 29 -0.67 32.98 -1.99
CA SER A 29 0.51 33.37 -2.77
C SER A 29 0.22 33.66 -4.23
N VAL A 30 -0.69 32.91 -4.85
CA VAL A 30 -1.07 33.13 -6.24
C VAL A 30 -1.87 34.43 -6.39
N LEU A 31 -2.82 34.69 -5.47
CA LEU A 31 -3.60 35.92 -5.45
C LEU A 31 -2.73 37.15 -5.16
N ALA A 32 -1.79 37.04 -4.21
CA ALA A 32 -0.83 38.09 -3.90
C ALA A 32 0.13 38.32 -5.08
N GLY A 33 0.63 37.24 -5.69
CA GLY A 33 1.44 37.29 -6.90
C GLY A 33 0.75 38.05 -8.02
N GLN A 34 -0.54 37.80 -8.24
CA GLN A 34 -1.35 38.50 -9.26
C GLN A 34 -1.38 40.03 -9.08
N THR A 35 -1.19 40.54 -7.85
CA THR A 35 -1.23 42.00 -7.59
C THR A 35 0.04 42.74 -7.99
N ILE A 36 1.18 42.04 -8.08
CA ILE A 36 2.50 42.62 -8.35
C ILE A 36 3.20 41.98 -9.56
N SER A 37 2.64 40.92 -10.13
CA SER A 37 3.23 40.19 -11.25
C SER A 37 3.21 40.99 -12.56
N PRO A 38 4.26 40.90 -13.40
CA PRO A 38 4.29 41.56 -14.71
C PRO A 38 3.20 41.09 -15.68
N SER A 39 2.68 39.86 -15.49
CA SER A 39 1.60 39.30 -16.31
C SER A 39 0.70 38.36 -15.49
N PRO A 40 -0.59 38.21 -15.84
CA PRO A 40 -1.49 37.28 -15.13
C PRO A 40 -0.98 35.82 -15.14
N ALA A 41 -0.38 35.39 -16.25
CA ALA A 41 0.20 34.05 -16.38
C ALA A 41 1.35 33.78 -15.41
N SER A 42 2.07 34.83 -14.98
CA SER A 42 3.17 34.70 -14.01
C SER A 42 2.70 34.65 -12.56
N ALA A 43 1.40 34.82 -12.26
CA ALA A 43 0.89 34.92 -10.90
C ALA A 43 1.21 33.70 -10.01
N ALA A 44 1.34 32.50 -10.59
CA ALA A 44 1.67 31.27 -9.86
C ALA A 44 3.19 31.02 -9.68
N LEU A 45 4.07 31.83 -10.29
CA LEU A 45 5.53 31.68 -10.15
C LEU A 45 6.01 31.69 -8.69
N PRO A 46 5.54 32.57 -7.80
CA PRO A 46 5.98 32.55 -6.39
C PRO A 46 5.70 31.20 -5.74
N LEU A 47 4.48 30.66 -5.88
CA LEU A 47 4.14 29.35 -5.32
C LEU A 47 4.96 28.22 -5.96
N SER A 48 5.16 28.27 -7.28
CA SER A 48 6.03 27.32 -8.00
C SER A 48 7.46 27.34 -7.47
N PHE A 49 8.02 28.51 -7.18
CA PHE A 49 9.37 28.63 -6.61
C PHE A 49 9.45 28.13 -5.17
N SER A 50 8.35 28.16 -4.41
CA SER A 50 8.29 27.47 -3.12
C SER A 50 8.43 25.95 -3.30
N VAL A 51 7.70 25.36 -4.25
CA VAL A 51 7.82 23.92 -4.55
C VAL A 51 9.22 23.57 -5.08
N LEU A 52 9.79 24.42 -5.94
CA LEU A 52 11.16 24.27 -6.45
C LEU A 52 12.20 24.36 -5.33
N GLY A 53 12.02 25.28 -4.38
CA GLY A 53 12.89 25.41 -3.22
C GLY A 53 12.84 24.17 -2.33
N THR A 54 11.65 23.57 -2.17
CA THR A 54 11.51 22.29 -1.47
C THR A 54 12.31 21.20 -2.17
N PHE A 55 12.13 21.05 -3.50
CA PHE A 55 12.89 20.09 -4.32
C PHE A 55 14.41 20.27 -4.18
N ALA A 56 14.90 21.48 -4.45
CA ALA A 56 16.33 21.81 -4.38
C ALA A 56 16.90 21.65 -2.97
N GLY A 57 16.05 21.84 -1.95
CA GLY A 57 16.42 21.77 -0.54
C GLY A 57 16.42 20.37 0.07
N LEU A 58 15.84 19.34 -0.56
CA LEU A 58 15.74 17.99 0.04
C LEU A 58 17.11 17.39 0.36
N PHE A 59 18.01 17.35 -0.63
CA PHE A 59 19.35 16.77 -0.44
C PHE A 59 20.23 17.59 0.51
N PRO A 60 20.37 18.92 0.34
CA PRO A 60 21.14 19.74 1.28
C PRO A 60 20.62 19.63 2.72
N ALA A 61 19.30 19.63 2.92
CA ALA A 61 18.70 19.48 4.24
C ALA A 61 19.07 18.14 4.87
N SER A 62 19.04 17.03 4.10
CA SER A 62 19.46 15.72 4.59
C SER A 62 20.92 15.69 5.06
N ILE A 63 21.84 16.24 4.27
CA ILE A 63 23.27 16.29 4.62
C ILE A 63 23.49 17.15 5.87
N CYS A 64 22.85 18.33 5.91
CA CYS A 64 22.91 19.25 7.04
C CYS A 64 22.36 18.63 8.33
N MET A 65 21.23 17.92 8.25
CA MET A 65 20.66 17.23 9.41
C MET A 65 21.49 16.05 9.90
N LYS A 66 22.21 15.38 8.99
CA LYS A 66 23.15 14.31 9.36
C LYS A 66 24.35 14.86 10.13
N SER A 67 24.85 16.05 9.78
CA SER A 67 26.02 16.65 10.43
C SER A 67 25.68 17.47 11.68
N LEU A 68 24.67 18.32 11.64
CA LEU A 68 24.29 19.22 12.74
C LEU A 68 23.33 18.58 13.76
N GLY A 69 22.73 17.45 13.40
CA GLY A 69 21.64 16.79 14.13
C GLY A 69 20.25 17.35 13.77
N ARG A 70 19.21 16.55 14.03
CA ARG A 70 17.81 16.86 13.65
C ARG A 70 17.32 18.22 14.16
N ARG A 71 17.47 18.48 15.47
CA ARG A 71 17.00 19.72 16.12
C ARG A 71 17.62 20.97 15.50
N ASN A 72 18.95 20.97 15.33
CA ASN A 72 19.65 22.13 14.79
C ASN A 72 19.36 22.33 13.30
N GLY A 73 19.20 21.25 12.53
CA GLY A 73 18.74 21.36 11.15
C GLY A 73 17.34 21.95 11.05
N LEU A 74 16.40 21.55 11.92
CA LEU A 74 15.05 22.14 11.98
C LEU A 74 15.08 23.63 12.36
N LEU A 75 15.95 24.04 13.30
CA LEU A 75 16.15 25.45 13.64
C LEU A 75 16.68 26.24 12.44
N LEU A 76 17.74 25.75 11.79
CA LEU A 76 18.31 26.39 10.60
C LEU A 76 17.27 26.54 9.48
N GLY A 77 16.55 25.47 9.16
CA GLY A 77 15.49 25.49 8.16
C GLY A 77 14.38 26.50 8.51
N THR A 78 14.01 26.61 9.80
CA THR A 78 13.01 27.58 10.25
C THR A 78 13.50 29.03 10.16
N THR A 79 14.77 29.29 10.47
CA THR A 79 15.39 30.61 10.26
C THR A 79 15.41 31.00 8.78
N ILE A 80 15.75 30.06 7.88
CA ILE A 80 15.66 30.28 6.43
C ILE A 80 14.22 30.64 6.02
N GLY A 81 13.23 29.97 6.61
CA GLY A 81 11.81 30.26 6.37
C GLY A 81 11.40 31.65 6.82
N ILE A 82 11.83 32.09 8.02
CA ILE A 82 11.56 33.43 8.54
C ILE A 82 12.15 34.48 7.60
N LEU A 83 13.40 34.28 7.15
CA LEU A 83 14.01 35.16 6.15
C LEU A 83 13.21 35.17 4.85
N GLY A 84 12.75 34.01 4.36
CA GLY A 84 11.89 33.92 3.18
C GLY A 84 10.56 34.65 3.32
N ALA A 85 9.91 34.57 4.48
CA ALA A 85 8.66 35.28 4.77
C ALA A 85 8.86 36.81 4.86
N LEU A 86 9.97 37.25 5.47
CA LEU A 86 10.35 38.67 5.53
C LEU A 86 10.68 39.23 4.14
N ILE A 87 11.45 38.49 3.34
CA ILE A 87 11.77 38.85 1.95
C ILE A 87 10.49 38.92 1.12
N SER A 88 9.55 37.97 1.30
CA SER A 88 8.25 38.00 0.62
C SER A 88 7.42 39.22 1.04
N SER A 89 7.39 39.53 2.34
CA SER A 89 6.70 40.71 2.87
C SER A 89 7.27 42.00 2.28
N TYR A 90 8.60 42.12 2.24
CA TYR A 90 9.27 43.29 1.67
C TYR A 90 9.11 43.37 0.15
N GLY A 91 9.09 42.23 -0.56
CA GLY A 91 8.79 42.16 -1.99
C GLY A 91 7.39 42.67 -2.32
N LEU A 92 6.38 42.33 -1.51
CA LEU A 92 5.03 42.90 -1.65
C LEU A 92 4.99 44.40 -1.34
N TYR A 93 5.62 44.82 -0.24
CA TYR A 93 5.67 46.23 0.15
C TYR A 93 6.35 47.12 -0.90
N SER A 94 7.45 46.64 -1.50
CA SER A 94 8.19 47.35 -2.54
C SER A 94 7.63 47.14 -3.95
N HIS A 95 6.54 46.40 -4.11
CA HIS A 95 5.99 45.98 -5.41
C HIS A 95 7.02 45.29 -6.32
N ASN A 96 7.98 44.58 -5.73
CA ASN A 96 9.04 43.87 -6.45
C ASN A 96 8.73 42.37 -6.55
N PHE A 97 8.27 41.96 -7.74
CA PHE A 97 7.86 40.59 -8.02
C PHE A 97 9.00 39.57 -7.90
N TYR A 98 10.22 39.89 -8.33
CA TYR A 98 11.35 38.97 -8.26
C TYR A 98 11.80 38.71 -6.83
N LEU A 99 11.73 39.74 -5.98
CA LEU A 99 12.01 39.60 -4.56
C LEU A 99 10.95 38.74 -3.87
N PHE A 100 9.69 38.87 -4.28
CA PHE A 100 8.61 38.01 -3.81
C PHE A 100 8.83 36.54 -4.19
N ILE A 101 9.28 36.26 -5.42
CA ILE A 101 9.67 34.92 -5.87
C ILE A 101 10.84 34.38 -5.03
N LEU A 102 11.88 35.20 -4.81
CA LEU A 102 13.04 34.81 -4.01
C LEU A 102 12.64 34.43 -2.57
N GLY A 103 11.75 35.21 -1.96
CA GLY A 103 11.23 34.91 -0.63
C GLY A 103 10.50 33.55 -0.58
N HIS A 104 9.72 33.23 -1.62
CA HIS A 104 9.06 31.92 -1.73
C HIS A 104 10.04 30.78 -1.92
N LEU A 105 11.11 30.97 -2.69
CA LEU A 105 12.18 29.98 -2.84
C LEU A 105 12.79 29.63 -1.49
N PHE A 106 13.09 30.64 -0.66
CA PHE A 106 13.60 30.45 0.70
C PHE A 106 12.58 29.74 1.61
N TYR A 107 11.30 30.08 1.50
CA TYR A 107 10.25 29.33 2.18
C TYR A 107 10.19 27.86 1.70
N GLY A 108 10.45 27.62 0.42
CA GLY A 108 10.58 26.28 -0.15
C GLY A 108 11.70 25.48 0.51
N PHE A 109 12.90 26.08 0.65
CA PHE A 109 14.01 25.47 1.40
C PHE A 109 13.61 25.17 2.84
N HIS A 110 12.89 26.07 3.51
CA HIS A 110 12.35 25.80 4.83
C HIS A 110 11.52 24.51 4.88
N GLN A 111 10.60 24.32 3.93
CA GLN A 111 9.77 23.13 3.89
C GLN A 111 10.61 21.84 3.77
N SER A 112 11.72 21.86 3.02
CA SER A 112 12.54 20.66 2.84
C SER A 112 13.14 20.15 4.15
N PHE A 113 13.52 21.05 5.07
CA PHE A 113 13.95 20.67 6.42
C PHE A 113 12.78 20.11 7.23
N LEU A 114 11.60 20.73 7.15
CA LEU A 114 10.44 20.32 7.94
C LEU A 114 9.82 19.00 7.49
N GLN A 115 10.06 18.55 6.25
CA GLN A 115 9.72 17.19 5.81
C GLN A 115 10.36 16.10 6.69
N TYR A 116 11.47 16.40 7.38
CA TYR A 116 12.13 15.47 8.28
C TYR A 116 11.55 15.47 9.71
N LEU A 117 10.59 16.34 10.03
CA LEU A 117 9.99 16.42 11.36
C LEU A 117 9.28 15.11 11.74
N ARG A 118 8.62 14.46 10.77
CA ARG A 118 7.99 13.13 10.98
C ARG A 118 9.00 12.05 11.37
N PHE A 119 10.21 12.10 10.81
CA PHE A 119 11.28 11.15 11.16
C PHE A 119 11.84 11.45 12.54
N ALA A 120 12.09 12.72 12.85
CA ALA A 120 12.53 13.13 14.19
C ALA A 120 11.51 12.73 15.28
N ALA A 121 10.20 12.85 15.01
CA ALA A 121 9.16 12.41 15.93
C ALA A 121 9.20 10.89 16.17
N MET A 122 9.35 10.08 15.10
CA MET A 122 9.46 8.63 15.22
C MET A 122 10.76 8.16 15.91
N GLU A 123 11.88 8.87 15.67
CA GLU A 123 13.17 8.61 16.33
C GLU A 123 13.13 8.97 17.83
N SER A 124 12.19 9.83 18.27
CA SER A 124 12.05 10.23 19.67
C SER A 124 11.30 9.23 20.56
N VAL A 125 10.74 8.16 19.97
CA VAL A 125 9.95 7.13 20.69
C VAL A 125 10.48 5.71 20.42
N PRO A 126 10.20 4.73 21.31
CA PRO A 126 10.55 3.33 21.07
C PRO A 126 9.93 2.75 19.79
N ASN A 127 10.55 1.71 19.21
CA ASN A 127 10.10 1.07 17.95
C ASN A 127 8.60 0.73 17.93
N LYS A 128 8.07 0.17 19.01
CA LYS A 128 6.64 -0.18 19.17
C LYS A 128 5.69 1.02 19.06
N ASP A 129 6.17 2.23 19.32
CA ASP A 129 5.38 3.45 19.36
C ASP A 129 5.50 4.30 18.09
N ARG A 130 6.34 3.92 17.12
CA ARG A 130 6.63 4.71 15.91
C ARG A 130 5.41 4.93 15.01
N SER A 131 4.58 3.91 14.82
CA SER A 131 3.32 4.04 14.04
C SER A 131 2.35 5.03 14.69
N SER A 132 2.27 5.00 16.02
CA SER A 132 1.51 5.98 16.81
C SER A 132 2.08 7.39 16.64
N ALA A 133 3.40 7.57 16.73
CA ALA A 133 4.03 8.88 16.50
C ALA A 133 3.75 9.43 15.10
N LEU A 134 3.82 8.59 14.06
CA LEU A 134 3.46 9.01 12.70
C LEU A 134 2.00 9.46 12.60
N SER A 135 1.07 8.75 13.24
CA SER A 135 -0.36 9.09 13.25
C SER A 135 -0.64 10.46 13.91
N TRP A 136 0.05 10.77 15.01
CA TRP A 136 -0.04 12.08 15.68
C TRP A 136 0.45 13.23 14.79
N ILE A 137 1.51 13.01 14.01
CA ILE A 137 2.02 13.99 13.06
C ILE A 137 1.05 14.21 11.91
N LEU A 138 0.37 13.16 11.44
CA LEU A 138 -0.64 13.29 10.38
C LEU A 138 -1.88 14.07 10.85
N LEU A 139 -2.30 13.88 12.12
CA LEU A 139 -3.40 14.62 12.74
C LEU A 139 -3.19 16.14 12.75
N ALA A 140 -1.93 16.60 12.77
CA ALA A 140 -1.58 18.01 12.78
C ALA A 140 -2.06 18.78 11.52
N GLY A 141 -2.37 18.08 10.43
CA GLY A 141 -2.92 18.69 9.22
C GLY A 141 -4.37 19.19 9.39
N ILE A 142 -5.16 18.60 10.29
CA ILE A 142 -6.58 18.96 10.49
C ILE A 142 -6.75 20.40 11.01
N PRO A 143 -6.14 20.81 12.14
CA PRO A 143 -6.26 22.20 12.59
C PRO A 143 -5.68 23.19 11.57
N ALA A 144 -4.60 22.82 10.88
CA ALA A 144 -4.01 23.65 9.84
C ALA A 144 -4.93 23.86 8.63
N ALA A 145 -5.76 22.88 8.28
CA ALA A 145 -6.75 22.98 7.21
C ALA A 145 -7.69 24.17 7.42
N PHE A 146 -8.07 24.47 8.66
CA PHE A 146 -8.92 25.60 9.01
C PHE A 146 -8.13 26.88 9.23
N LEU A 147 -7.09 26.81 10.07
CA LEU A 147 -6.34 27.97 10.54
C LEU A 147 -5.48 28.62 9.43
N GLY A 148 -4.95 27.85 8.49
CA GLY A 148 -4.15 28.37 7.38
C GLY A 148 -4.93 29.31 6.46
N PRO A 149 -6.03 28.86 5.84
CA PRO A 149 -6.84 29.72 4.96
C PRO A 149 -7.48 30.89 5.72
N LEU A 150 -7.89 30.70 6.98
CA LEU A 150 -8.42 31.77 7.83
C LEU A 150 -7.39 32.85 8.13
N ALA A 151 -6.15 32.47 8.46
CA ALA A 151 -5.06 33.41 8.67
C ALA A 151 -4.79 34.25 7.41
N GLY A 152 -4.85 33.61 6.23
CA GLY A 152 -4.73 34.28 4.94
C GLY A 152 -5.88 35.26 4.65
N LEU A 153 -7.12 34.87 4.99
CA LEU A 153 -8.29 35.74 4.84
C LEU A 153 -8.20 36.97 5.76
N PHE A 154 -7.83 36.75 7.03
CA PHE A 154 -7.66 37.82 8.02
C PHE A 154 -6.51 38.77 7.64
N GLY A 155 -5.38 38.23 7.18
CA GLY A 155 -4.20 39.01 6.81
C GLY A 155 -4.38 39.88 5.56
N ARG A 156 -5.38 39.59 4.71
CA ARG A 156 -5.56 40.22 3.40
C ARG A 156 -5.60 41.75 3.48
N ASN A 157 -6.41 42.29 4.39
CA ASN A 157 -6.71 43.72 4.48
C ASN A 157 -6.16 44.38 5.76
N LEU A 158 -5.23 43.71 6.46
CA LEU A 158 -4.69 44.21 7.73
C LEU A 158 -3.90 45.53 7.55
N PHE A 159 -3.29 45.70 6.38
CA PHE A 159 -2.59 46.92 5.99
C PHE A 159 -3.23 47.47 4.70
N GLY A 160 -4.15 48.42 4.85
CA GLY A 160 -5.01 48.91 3.76
C GLY A 160 -4.26 49.47 2.53
N HIS A 161 -2.99 49.87 2.69
CA HIS A 161 -2.16 50.37 1.59
C HIS A 161 -1.49 49.28 0.73
N THR A 162 -1.33 48.06 1.27
CA THR A 162 -0.67 46.94 0.56
C THR A 162 -1.42 45.65 0.84
N VAL A 163 -2.33 45.28 -0.06
CA VAL A 163 -3.14 44.06 0.06
C VAL A 163 -2.23 42.84 0.18
N PHE A 164 -2.59 41.89 1.06
CA PHE A 164 -1.86 40.67 1.39
C PHE A 164 -0.56 40.84 2.21
N LEU A 165 -0.06 42.05 2.45
CA LEU A 165 1.14 42.24 3.30
C LEU A 165 0.96 41.62 4.69
N GLY A 166 -0.23 41.78 5.28
CA GLY A 166 -0.57 41.19 6.57
C GLY A 166 -0.48 39.67 6.58
N CYS A 167 -0.78 38.98 5.47
CA CYS A 167 -0.67 37.52 5.38
C CYS A 167 0.78 37.04 5.58
N PHE A 168 1.75 37.72 4.97
CA PHE A 168 3.16 37.34 5.06
C PHE A 168 3.81 37.77 6.39
N LEU A 169 3.28 38.80 7.05
CA LEU A 169 3.64 39.15 8.43
C LEU A 169 3.07 38.13 9.42
N ILE A 170 1.84 37.66 9.23
CA ILE A 170 1.29 36.53 10.00
C ILE A 170 2.12 35.26 9.75
N LEU A 171 2.54 34.99 8.51
CA LEU A 171 3.44 33.86 8.19
C LEU A 171 4.74 33.96 8.98
N THR A 172 5.33 35.14 9.01
CA THR A 172 6.53 35.43 9.80
C THR A 172 6.30 35.12 11.28
N ALA A 173 5.20 35.59 11.86
CA ALA A 173 4.85 35.30 13.25
C ALA A 173 4.67 33.80 13.52
N VAL A 174 3.93 33.09 12.66
CA VAL A 174 3.74 31.62 12.73
C VAL A 174 5.09 30.90 12.73
N LEU A 175 6.02 31.31 11.87
CA LEU A 175 7.36 30.72 11.81
C LEU A 175 8.23 31.04 13.03
N PHE A 176 8.09 32.24 13.63
CA PHE A 176 8.73 32.55 14.91
C PHE A 176 8.20 31.65 16.04
N PHE A 177 6.88 31.44 16.12
CA PHE A 177 6.30 30.49 17.07
C PHE A 177 6.81 29.07 16.83
N GLN A 178 6.89 28.64 15.57
CA GLN A 178 7.46 27.35 15.21
C GLN A 178 8.94 27.23 15.66
N LEU A 179 9.75 28.27 15.45
CA LEU A 179 11.14 28.30 15.89
C LEU A 179 11.23 28.10 17.42
N LEU A 180 10.41 28.82 18.18
CA LEU A 180 10.32 28.68 19.63
C LEU A 180 9.92 27.26 20.06
N LEU A 181 8.96 26.63 19.39
CA LEU A 181 8.58 25.24 19.67
C LEU A 181 9.73 24.26 19.41
N ILE A 182 10.48 24.44 18.32
CA ILE A 182 11.64 23.60 17.98
C ILE A 182 12.73 23.73 19.05
N THR A 183 12.91 24.90 19.68
CA THR A 183 13.87 25.01 20.80
C THR A 183 13.50 24.14 21.99
N ARG A 184 12.21 23.81 22.17
CA ARG A 184 11.73 22.92 23.25
C ARG A 184 11.84 21.44 22.90
N LEU A 185 12.11 21.09 21.64
CA LEU A 185 12.39 19.71 21.26
C LEU A 185 13.69 19.26 21.93
N GLN A 186 13.65 18.10 22.58
CA GLN A 186 14.85 17.52 23.18
C GLN A 186 15.88 17.21 22.10
N LYS A 187 17.16 17.37 22.44
CA LYS A 187 18.25 16.92 21.58
C LYS A 187 18.11 15.40 21.47
N ILE A 188 17.77 14.92 20.28
CA ILE A 188 17.77 13.49 19.98
C ILE A 188 19.24 13.09 19.93
N THR A 189 19.77 12.65 21.08
CA THR A 189 21.03 11.91 21.12
C THR A 189 20.75 10.58 20.45
N ASN A 190 21.53 10.20 19.44
CA ASN A 190 21.36 8.97 18.67
C ASN A 190 21.11 7.81 19.64
N LEU A 191 19.83 7.43 19.80
CA LEU A 191 19.44 6.20 20.45
C LEU A 191 19.93 5.13 19.49
N THR A 192 21.10 4.59 19.83
CA THR A 192 21.65 3.30 19.41
C THR A 192 21.20 2.88 18.02
N GLU A 193 22.13 2.96 17.06
CA GLU A 193 22.17 1.97 15.98
C GLU A 193 22.19 0.59 16.65
N GLU A 194 21.02 0.05 16.96
CA GLU A 194 20.87 -1.37 17.20
C GLU A 194 21.37 -2.02 15.92
N ILE A 195 22.49 -2.72 16.07
CA ILE A 195 23.02 -3.69 15.13
C ILE A 195 21.97 -4.80 15.08
N THR A 196 20.84 -4.55 14.42
CA THR A 196 20.02 -5.64 13.92
C THR A 196 20.84 -6.27 12.80
N THR A 197 21.36 -7.45 13.09
CA THR A 197 21.81 -8.48 12.16
C THR A 197 20.64 -8.89 11.25
N ASP A 198 20.07 -7.93 10.53
CA ASP A 198 19.08 -8.20 9.51
C ASP A 198 19.83 -8.74 8.29
N LEU A 199 19.65 -10.03 8.00
CA LEU A 199 20.07 -10.66 6.75
C LEU A 199 19.53 -9.90 5.51
N GLU A 200 18.48 -9.09 5.66
CA GLU A 200 18.01 -8.17 4.61
C GLU A 200 18.96 -7.02 4.28
N LYS A 201 19.75 -6.51 5.24
CA LYS A 201 20.75 -5.45 5.00
C LYS A 201 21.93 -5.94 4.14
N LEU A 202 22.16 -7.25 4.11
CA LEU A 202 23.26 -7.88 3.37
C LEU A 202 22.95 -8.11 1.88
N LYS A 203 21.70 -7.95 1.43
CA LYS A 203 21.38 -8.10 0.00
C LYS A 203 21.95 -6.92 -0.79
N PRO A 204 22.82 -7.18 -1.80
CA PRO A 204 23.45 -6.10 -2.57
C PRO A 204 22.39 -5.28 -3.33
N SER A 205 22.71 -4.00 -3.54
CA SER A 205 21.92 -3.10 -4.38
C SER A 205 21.78 -3.70 -5.77
N ARG A 206 20.58 -3.63 -6.34
CA ARG A 206 20.36 -4.04 -7.74
C ARG A 206 20.86 -2.92 -8.66
N PRO A 207 21.30 -3.26 -9.88
CA PRO A 207 21.70 -2.24 -10.86
C PRO A 207 20.49 -1.39 -11.27
N ILE A 208 20.73 -0.11 -11.61
CA ILE A 208 19.67 0.81 -12.06
C ILE A 208 18.90 0.27 -13.29
N SER A 209 19.57 -0.49 -14.17
CA SER A 209 18.95 -1.13 -15.33
C SER A 209 17.84 -2.12 -14.96
N PHE A 210 17.91 -2.76 -13.79
CA PHE A 210 16.83 -3.60 -13.27
C PHE A 210 15.61 -2.75 -12.94
N HIS A 211 15.83 -1.63 -12.24
CA HIS A 211 14.77 -0.71 -11.81
C HIS A 211 14.06 -0.05 -12.98
N LEU A 212 14.79 0.34 -14.03
CA LEU A 212 14.22 0.91 -15.25
C LEU A 212 13.27 -0.05 -15.97
N LYS A 213 13.48 -1.37 -15.85
CA LYS A 213 12.62 -2.41 -16.44
C LYS A 213 11.48 -2.86 -15.51
N ASN A 214 11.45 -2.40 -14.26
CA ASN A 214 10.45 -2.82 -13.29
C ASN A 214 9.14 -2.00 -13.48
N PRO A 215 8.05 -2.61 -13.97
CA PRO A 215 6.79 -1.89 -14.17
C PRO A 215 6.18 -1.39 -12.86
N GLY A 216 6.44 -2.06 -11.73
CA GLY A 216 5.95 -1.64 -10.42
C GLY A 216 6.57 -0.32 -9.95
N LEU A 217 7.84 -0.06 -10.30
CA LEU A 217 8.51 1.19 -10.00
C LEU A 217 7.92 2.37 -10.79
N TRP A 218 7.64 2.17 -12.07
CA TRP A 218 7.00 3.22 -12.87
C TRP A 218 5.56 3.45 -12.45
N ALA A 219 4.82 2.40 -12.10
CA ALA A 219 3.48 2.53 -11.55
C ALA A 219 3.46 3.36 -10.26
N SER A 220 4.42 3.17 -9.35
CA SER A 220 4.50 3.98 -8.12
C SER A 220 4.94 5.43 -8.37
N ILE A 221 5.99 5.65 -9.17
CA ILE A 221 6.51 7.00 -9.45
C ILE A 221 5.47 7.83 -10.21
N ILE A 222 4.89 7.27 -11.28
CA ILE A 222 3.96 8.01 -12.15
C ILE A 222 2.67 8.34 -11.40
N SER A 223 2.11 7.39 -10.63
CA SER A 223 0.90 7.65 -9.84
C SER A 223 1.12 8.71 -8.76
N SER A 224 2.23 8.63 -8.02
CA SER A 224 2.57 9.62 -6.99
C SER A 224 2.80 11.00 -7.61
N SER A 225 3.52 11.06 -8.74
CA SER A 225 3.87 12.31 -9.41
C SER A 225 2.66 12.97 -10.05
N PHE A 226 1.85 12.25 -10.83
CA PHE A 226 0.65 12.83 -11.44
C PHE A 226 -0.41 13.19 -10.41
N GLY A 227 -0.59 12.37 -9.36
CA GLY A 227 -1.47 12.72 -8.25
C GLY A 227 -1.08 14.07 -7.65
N PHE A 228 0.19 14.24 -7.27
CA PHE A 228 0.69 15.48 -6.67
C PHE A 228 0.70 16.66 -7.66
N GLY A 229 1.10 16.43 -8.91
CA GLY A 229 1.14 17.46 -9.96
C GLY A 229 -0.24 18.03 -10.27
N LEU A 230 -1.24 17.17 -10.50
CA LEU A 230 -2.62 17.59 -10.76
C LEU A 230 -3.22 18.33 -9.55
N MET A 231 -2.98 17.83 -8.34
CA MET A 231 -3.35 18.53 -7.11
C MET A 231 -2.75 19.92 -7.07
N ALA A 232 -1.45 20.06 -7.32
CA ALA A 232 -0.75 21.34 -7.25
C ALA A 232 -1.26 22.33 -8.33
N MET A 233 -1.52 21.86 -9.55
CA MET A 233 -2.06 22.67 -10.64
C MET A 233 -3.47 23.17 -10.34
N LEU A 234 -4.40 22.26 -10.07
CA LEU A 234 -5.82 22.60 -9.95
C LEU A 234 -6.10 23.40 -8.67
N MET A 235 -5.47 23.02 -7.55
CA MET A 235 -5.57 23.75 -6.28
C MET A 235 -5.08 25.19 -6.41
N SER A 236 -3.95 25.42 -7.11
CA SER A 236 -3.39 26.77 -7.27
C SER A 236 -4.17 27.65 -8.25
N ALA A 237 -4.88 27.06 -9.21
CA ALA A 237 -5.74 27.77 -10.15
C ALA A 237 -7.07 28.23 -9.54
N VAL A 238 -7.63 27.50 -8.56
CA VAL A 238 -8.97 27.79 -8.03
C VAL A 238 -9.16 29.21 -7.51
N PRO A 239 -8.26 29.77 -6.68
CA PRO A 239 -8.48 31.13 -6.18
C PRO A 239 -8.53 32.17 -7.31
N ILE A 240 -7.77 31.95 -8.40
CA ILE A 240 -7.82 32.80 -9.60
C ILE A 240 -9.16 32.61 -10.31
N ALA A 241 -9.54 31.36 -10.61
CA ALA A 241 -10.75 31.03 -11.34
C ALA A 241 -12.01 31.52 -10.60
N MET A 242 -12.09 31.32 -9.29
CA MET A 242 -13.20 31.79 -8.47
C MET A 242 -13.29 33.32 -8.49
N LYS A 243 -12.16 34.03 -8.34
CA LYS A 243 -12.12 35.49 -8.43
C LYS A 243 -12.54 35.99 -9.82
N ALA A 244 -12.10 35.33 -10.89
CA ALA A 244 -12.48 35.66 -12.27
C ALA A 244 -13.99 35.52 -12.53
N HIS A 245 -14.65 34.61 -11.80
CA HIS A 245 -16.09 34.40 -11.85
C HIS A 245 -16.86 35.15 -10.75
N GLY A 246 -16.25 36.16 -10.13
CA GLY A 246 -16.92 37.08 -9.20
C GLY A 246 -17.12 36.55 -7.78
N HIS A 247 -16.51 35.41 -7.42
CA HIS A 247 -16.57 34.92 -6.04
C HIS A 247 -15.68 35.75 -5.11
N GLU A 248 -16.15 35.94 -3.89
CA GLU A 248 -15.34 36.54 -2.84
C GLU A 248 -14.22 35.60 -2.37
N MET A 249 -13.14 36.19 -1.84
CA MET A 249 -12.03 35.39 -1.30
C MET A 249 -12.49 34.44 -0.19
N HIS A 250 -13.48 34.84 0.61
CA HIS A 250 -14.05 33.98 1.66
C HIS A 250 -14.58 32.65 1.10
N SER A 251 -15.24 32.67 -0.05
CA SER A 251 -15.73 31.45 -0.72
C SER A 251 -14.57 30.54 -1.14
N SER A 252 -13.51 31.12 -1.74
CA SER A 252 -12.31 30.35 -2.11
C SER A 252 -11.57 29.79 -0.89
N THR A 253 -11.57 30.52 0.23
CA THR A 253 -11.03 30.06 1.52
C THR A 253 -11.76 28.80 1.99
N ILE A 254 -13.10 28.79 1.98
CA ILE A 254 -13.90 27.62 2.40
C ILE A 254 -13.64 26.42 1.49
N VAL A 255 -13.60 26.64 0.18
CA VAL A 255 -13.32 25.58 -0.80
C VAL A 255 -11.94 24.96 -0.54
N LEU A 256 -10.92 25.76 -0.26
CA LEU A 256 -9.58 25.28 0.09
C LEU A 256 -9.54 24.54 1.44
N GLN A 257 -10.31 24.98 2.45
CA GLN A 257 -10.40 24.25 3.73
C GLN A 257 -10.91 22.81 3.50
N TRP A 258 -12.00 22.67 2.76
CA TRP A 258 -12.58 21.37 2.42
C TRP A 258 -11.66 20.51 1.56
N HIS A 259 -10.91 21.12 0.62
CA HIS A 259 -9.86 20.43 -0.13
C HIS A 259 -8.81 19.81 0.80
N VAL A 260 -8.25 20.60 1.72
CA VAL A 260 -7.19 20.16 2.64
C VAL A 260 -7.72 19.07 3.58
N LEU A 261 -8.98 19.16 4.03
CA LEU A 261 -9.64 18.06 4.74
C LEU A 261 -9.74 16.80 3.87
N GLY A 262 -10.13 16.94 2.60
CA GLY A 262 -10.15 15.87 1.62
C GLY A 262 -8.77 15.24 1.38
N MET A 263 -7.67 15.98 1.55
CA MET A 263 -6.31 15.43 1.49
C MET A 263 -5.94 14.58 2.71
N TYR A 264 -6.29 15.03 3.92
CA TYR A 264 -5.76 14.42 5.15
C TYR A 264 -6.72 13.42 5.81
N ILE A 265 -8.03 13.64 5.80
CA ILE A 265 -9.01 12.73 6.41
C ILE A 265 -8.95 11.31 5.81
N PRO A 266 -8.82 11.11 4.48
CA PRO A 266 -8.74 9.76 3.94
C PRO A 266 -7.51 8.97 4.43
N SER A 267 -6.47 9.64 4.92
CA SER A 267 -5.27 8.98 5.47
C SER A 267 -5.54 8.10 6.70
N PHE A 268 -6.64 8.31 7.42
CA PHE A 268 -7.05 7.42 8.52
C PHE A 268 -7.47 6.04 8.03
N PHE A 269 -7.93 5.95 6.78
CA PHE A 269 -8.51 4.73 6.21
C PHE A 269 -7.65 4.17 5.08
N SER A 270 -6.84 4.99 4.41
CA SER A 270 -6.04 4.57 3.26
C SER A 270 -5.10 3.41 3.59
N GLY A 271 -4.50 3.36 4.79
CA GLY A 271 -3.70 2.22 5.23
C GLY A 271 -4.49 0.90 5.31
N TYR A 272 -5.71 0.95 5.85
CA TYR A 272 -6.62 -0.21 5.86
C TYR A 272 -7.02 -0.62 4.44
N LEU A 273 -7.30 0.36 3.57
CA LEU A 273 -7.66 0.10 2.16
C LEU A 273 -6.51 -0.53 1.38
N VAL A 274 -5.27 -0.07 1.60
CA VAL A 274 -4.07 -0.70 1.01
C VAL A 274 -3.94 -2.14 1.48
N ASN A 275 -4.10 -2.42 2.77
CA ASN A 275 -3.99 -3.78 3.31
C ASN A 275 -5.08 -4.71 2.77
N LYS A 276 -6.31 -4.20 2.61
CA LYS A 276 -7.47 -4.99 2.16
C LYS A 276 -7.50 -5.21 0.64
N PHE A 277 -7.21 -4.18 -0.14
CA PHE A 277 -7.40 -4.18 -1.59
C PHE A 277 -6.10 -4.15 -2.40
N GLY A 278 -4.98 -3.81 -1.76
CA GLY A 278 -3.68 -3.62 -2.40
C GLY A 278 -3.50 -2.23 -3.00
N SER A 279 -2.24 -1.76 -3.02
CA SER A 279 -1.85 -0.45 -3.55
C SER A 279 -2.35 -0.16 -4.98
N PRO A 280 -2.31 -1.10 -5.95
CA PRO A 280 -2.78 -0.82 -7.32
C PRO A 280 -4.26 -0.48 -7.40
N LYS A 281 -5.12 -1.16 -6.62
CA LYS A 281 -6.57 -0.88 -6.62
C LYS A 281 -6.87 0.48 -5.99
N LEU A 282 -6.11 0.87 -4.95
CA LEU A 282 -6.25 2.19 -4.36
C LEU A 282 -5.87 3.30 -5.35
N ILE A 283 -4.78 3.13 -6.11
CA ILE A 283 -4.38 4.07 -7.17
C ILE A 283 -5.49 4.21 -8.22
N ILE A 284 -6.06 3.11 -8.69
CA ILE A 284 -7.17 3.13 -9.68
C ILE A 284 -8.39 3.87 -9.12
N ALA A 285 -8.74 3.64 -7.85
CA ALA A 285 -9.81 4.38 -7.20
C ALA A 285 -9.51 5.89 -7.13
N GLY A 286 -8.26 6.28 -6.85
CA GLY A 286 -7.83 7.67 -6.88
C GLY A 286 -7.96 8.30 -8.27
N ILE A 287 -7.55 7.60 -9.32
CA ILE A 287 -7.70 8.04 -10.72
C ILE A 287 -9.19 8.23 -11.06
N PHE A 288 -10.05 7.30 -10.66
CA PHE A 288 -11.49 7.41 -10.88
C PHE A 288 -12.09 8.63 -10.14
N ILE A 289 -11.67 8.88 -8.90
CA ILE A 289 -12.12 10.04 -8.12
C ILE A 289 -11.65 11.35 -8.77
N LEU A 290 -10.44 11.40 -9.34
CA LEU A 290 -10.00 12.57 -10.11
C LEU A 290 -10.78 12.74 -11.42
N ALA A 291 -11.26 11.67 -12.05
CA ALA A 291 -12.16 11.82 -13.19
C ALA A 291 -13.52 12.40 -12.77
N LEU A 292 -14.02 12.03 -11.58
CA LEU A 292 -15.23 12.64 -10.99
C LEU A 292 -15.00 14.10 -10.60
N GLU A 293 -13.79 14.46 -10.19
CA GLU A 293 -13.39 15.84 -9.95
C GLU A 293 -13.52 16.70 -11.22
N VAL A 294 -12.94 16.24 -12.34
CA VAL A 294 -13.11 16.89 -13.64
C VAL A 294 -14.60 17.02 -13.98
N PHE A 295 -15.39 15.96 -13.82
CA PHE A 295 -16.83 16.02 -14.06
C PHE A 295 -17.54 17.08 -13.19
N ALA A 296 -17.20 17.18 -11.91
CA ALA A 296 -17.75 18.16 -10.99
C ALA A 296 -17.36 19.60 -11.40
N ALA A 297 -16.11 19.81 -11.81
CA ALA A 297 -15.61 21.11 -12.26
C ALA A 297 -16.30 21.59 -13.56
N LEU A 298 -16.73 20.66 -14.41
CA LEU A 298 -17.45 20.96 -15.65
C LEU A 298 -18.94 21.32 -15.44
N GLN A 299 -19.51 21.11 -14.24
CA GLN A 299 -20.93 21.43 -13.99
C GLN A 299 -21.22 22.94 -13.95
N GLY A 300 -20.19 23.76 -13.75
CA GLY A 300 -20.33 25.22 -13.78
C GLY A 300 -19.30 25.92 -12.91
N THR A 301 -19.47 27.23 -12.78
CA THR A 301 -18.54 28.13 -12.07
C THR A 301 -19.17 28.71 -10.80
N GLY A 302 -20.24 28.09 -10.29
CA GLY A 302 -20.81 28.39 -8.98
C GLY A 302 -19.99 27.79 -7.83
N PHE A 303 -20.36 28.11 -6.58
CA PHE A 303 -19.64 27.65 -5.39
C PHE A 303 -19.58 26.11 -5.29
N LEU A 304 -20.71 25.43 -5.52
CA LEU A 304 -20.81 23.97 -5.35
C LEU A 304 -19.91 23.18 -6.32
N PRO A 305 -19.88 23.47 -7.65
CA PRO A 305 -18.92 22.84 -8.56
C PRO A 305 -17.46 22.97 -8.09
N PHE A 306 -17.03 24.17 -7.69
CA PHE A 306 -15.68 24.39 -7.15
C PHE A 306 -15.43 23.57 -5.87
N ALA A 307 -16.35 23.61 -4.91
CA ALA A 307 -16.23 22.88 -3.66
C ALA A 307 -16.16 21.37 -3.87
N ALA A 308 -17.07 20.82 -4.69
CA ALA A 308 -17.12 19.39 -5.00
C ALA A 308 -15.86 18.93 -5.73
N ALA A 309 -15.44 19.67 -6.76
CA ALA A 309 -14.21 19.37 -7.49
C ALA A 309 -13.02 19.32 -6.55
N LEU A 310 -12.83 20.33 -5.69
CA LEU A 310 -11.65 20.38 -4.83
C LEU A 310 -11.63 19.41 -3.66
N VAL A 311 -12.80 19.02 -3.14
CA VAL A 311 -12.87 17.88 -2.21
C VAL A 311 -12.45 16.60 -2.90
N LEU A 312 -12.99 16.32 -4.09
CA LEU A 312 -12.63 15.14 -4.88
C LEU A 312 -11.15 15.15 -5.28
N LEU A 313 -10.58 16.32 -5.63
CA LEU A 313 -9.16 16.51 -5.90
C LEU A 313 -8.30 16.06 -4.71
N GLY A 314 -8.68 16.46 -3.48
CA GLY A 314 -7.97 16.09 -2.27
C GLY A 314 -8.01 14.59 -1.99
N ILE A 315 -9.18 13.96 -2.15
CA ILE A 315 -9.37 12.51 -1.94
C ILE A 315 -8.63 11.71 -3.01
N GLY A 316 -8.74 12.11 -4.28
CA GLY A 316 -8.08 11.47 -5.42
C GLY A 316 -6.56 11.55 -5.31
N TRP A 317 -6.04 12.73 -4.94
CA TRP A 317 -4.62 12.92 -4.60
C TRP A 317 -4.18 11.97 -3.49
N ASN A 318 -4.94 11.87 -2.40
CA ASN A 318 -4.58 11.00 -1.28
C ASN A 318 -4.41 9.55 -1.74
N PHE A 319 -5.39 9.03 -2.48
CA PHE A 319 -5.38 7.64 -2.92
C PHE A 319 -4.25 7.34 -3.91
N MET A 320 -3.98 8.26 -4.85
CA MET A 320 -2.86 8.11 -5.78
C MET A 320 -1.50 8.22 -5.09
N TYR A 321 -1.32 9.22 -4.21
CA TYR A 321 -0.06 9.48 -3.54
C TYR A 321 0.25 8.42 -2.47
N VAL A 322 -0.72 8.09 -1.61
CA VAL A 322 -0.57 7.03 -0.59
C VAL A 322 -0.47 5.64 -1.25
N GLY A 323 -1.27 5.36 -2.27
CA GLY A 323 -1.18 4.12 -3.03
C GLY A 323 0.17 3.97 -3.74
N GLY A 324 0.64 5.02 -4.41
CA GLY A 324 1.93 5.03 -5.12
C GLY A 324 3.11 4.88 -4.17
N THR A 325 3.14 5.62 -3.07
CA THR A 325 4.21 5.52 -2.06
C THR A 325 4.22 4.17 -1.34
N ASN A 326 3.07 3.56 -1.05
CA ASN A 326 3.03 2.18 -0.54
C ASN A 326 3.52 1.17 -1.58
N LEU A 327 3.11 1.29 -2.85
CA LEU A 327 3.60 0.41 -3.92
C LEU A 327 5.12 0.53 -4.10
N LEU A 328 5.69 1.73 -3.91
CA LEU A 328 7.12 2.00 -4.02
C LEU A 328 7.95 1.19 -3.01
N VAL A 329 7.43 0.99 -1.79
CA VAL A 329 8.11 0.22 -0.73
C VAL A 329 8.39 -1.21 -1.20
N ASP A 330 7.49 -1.80 -1.98
CA ASP A 330 7.64 -3.15 -2.52
C ASP A 330 8.65 -3.23 -3.69
N GLN A 331 9.17 -2.10 -4.18
CA GLN A 331 10.02 -2.07 -5.38
C GLN A 331 11.52 -2.06 -5.07
N TYR A 332 11.94 -1.69 -3.85
CA TYR A 332 13.35 -1.55 -3.49
C TYR A 332 13.76 -2.47 -2.33
N ARG A 333 15.06 -2.78 -2.25
CA ARG A 333 15.68 -3.39 -1.06
C ARG A 333 16.12 -2.31 -0.07
N ASN A 334 16.35 -2.68 1.18
CA ASN A 334 16.86 -1.76 2.20
C ASN A 334 18.19 -1.08 1.78
N SER A 335 19.06 -1.79 1.04
CA SER A 335 20.34 -1.26 0.54
C SER A 335 20.21 -0.14 -0.49
N GLU A 336 19.09 -0.07 -1.22
CA GLU A 336 18.85 0.91 -2.29
C GLU A 336 17.66 1.86 -1.98
N LYS A 337 17.06 1.72 -0.79
CA LYS A 337 15.89 2.47 -0.32
C LYS A 337 16.03 3.98 -0.50
N ASN A 338 17.12 4.56 0.02
CA ASN A 338 17.31 6.01 0.01
C ASN A 338 17.40 6.55 -1.42
N SER A 339 18.07 5.83 -2.33
CA SER A 339 18.23 6.23 -3.72
C SER A 339 16.90 6.19 -4.48
N ILE A 340 16.14 5.10 -4.33
CA ILE A 340 14.85 4.95 -5.03
C ILE A 340 13.79 5.93 -4.49
N GLN A 341 13.75 6.16 -3.19
CA GLN A 341 12.87 7.19 -2.59
C GLN A 341 13.24 8.59 -3.09
N ALA A 342 14.54 8.90 -3.18
CA ALA A 342 14.99 10.18 -3.70
C ALA A 342 14.62 10.39 -5.18
N ILE A 343 14.67 9.33 -6.01
CA ILE A 343 14.19 9.39 -7.39
C ILE A 343 12.69 9.68 -7.41
N ASN A 344 11.88 8.95 -6.64
CA ASN A 344 10.44 9.19 -6.57
C ASN A 344 10.12 10.65 -6.17
N ASP A 345 10.71 11.13 -5.08
CA ASP A 345 10.47 12.48 -4.58
C ASP A 345 10.93 13.54 -5.59
N SER A 346 12.02 13.28 -6.32
CA SER A 346 12.49 14.17 -7.38
C SER A 346 11.46 14.31 -8.50
N PHE A 347 10.88 13.21 -8.98
CA PHE A 347 9.81 13.26 -9.98
C PHE A 347 8.57 13.96 -9.47
N VAL A 348 8.15 13.67 -8.23
CA VAL A 348 6.99 14.28 -7.58
C VAL A 348 7.14 15.80 -7.52
N TYR A 349 8.23 16.31 -6.95
CA TYR A 349 8.40 17.75 -6.77
C TYR A 349 8.76 18.49 -8.05
N LEU A 350 9.50 17.87 -8.98
CA LEU A 350 9.76 18.46 -10.29
C LEU A 350 8.45 18.65 -11.05
N LEU A 351 7.62 17.61 -11.10
CA LEU A 351 6.33 17.70 -11.78
C LEU A 351 5.38 18.66 -11.06
N ALA A 352 5.36 18.67 -9.74
CA ALA A 352 4.59 19.64 -8.95
C ALA A 352 5.01 21.09 -9.24
N THR A 353 6.31 21.35 -9.41
CA THR A 353 6.84 22.67 -9.76
C THR A 353 6.31 23.10 -11.13
N ILE A 354 6.48 22.25 -12.15
CA ILE A 354 6.01 22.54 -13.51
C ILE A 354 4.50 22.74 -13.54
N SER A 355 3.76 21.87 -12.84
CA SER A 355 2.29 21.90 -12.74
C SER A 355 1.79 23.17 -12.07
N THR A 356 2.41 23.58 -10.96
CA THR A 356 2.09 24.82 -10.24
C THR A 356 2.39 26.05 -11.09
N TYR A 357 3.52 26.08 -11.79
CA TYR A 357 3.82 27.19 -12.71
C TYR A 357 2.77 27.29 -13.82
N SER A 358 2.40 26.15 -14.41
CA SER A 358 1.46 26.10 -15.52
C SER A 358 0.03 26.51 -15.13
N SER A 359 -0.35 26.47 -13.85
CA SER A 359 -1.74 26.66 -13.42
C SER A 359 -2.29 28.04 -13.77
N ALA A 360 -1.59 29.12 -13.42
CA ALA A 360 -2.03 30.49 -13.74
C ALA A 360 -2.00 30.74 -15.25
N TYR A 361 -0.97 30.23 -15.96
CA TYR A 361 -0.88 30.34 -17.41
C TYR A 361 -2.07 29.67 -18.11
N LEU A 362 -2.37 28.42 -17.75
CA LEU A 362 -3.48 27.67 -18.34
C LEU A 362 -4.83 28.29 -17.96
N GLU A 363 -5.04 28.65 -16.70
CA GLU A 363 -6.29 29.29 -16.26
C GLU A 363 -6.56 30.58 -17.03
N THR A 364 -5.55 31.44 -17.20
CA THR A 364 -5.71 32.73 -17.92
C THR A 364 -5.98 32.53 -19.42
N ASN A 365 -5.32 31.55 -20.06
CA ASN A 365 -5.36 31.43 -21.53
C ASN A 365 -6.46 30.49 -22.04
N ILE A 366 -6.73 29.38 -21.35
CA ILE A 366 -7.71 28.36 -21.77
C ILE A 366 -8.93 28.31 -20.85
N GLY A 367 -8.91 29.00 -19.71
CA GLY A 367 -10.03 29.07 -18.78
C GLY A 367 -10.21 27.84 -17.90
N TRP A 368 -11.08 27.98 -16.89
CA TRP A 368 -11.35 26.95 -15.87
C TRP A 368 -11.77 25.59 -16.46
N PHE A 369 -12.71 25.58 -17.42
CA PHE A 369 -13.22 24.32 -17.99
C PHE A 369 -12.14 23.54 -18.71
N ASN A 370 -11.38 24.19 -19.61
CA ASN A 370 -10.35 23.50 -20.38
C ASN A 370 -9.14 23.11 -19.50
N LEU A 371 -8.81 23.90 -18.49
CA LEU A 371 -7.79 23.54 -17.50
C LEU A 371 -8.12 22.19 -16.82
N ASN A 372 -9.39 21.95 -16.47
CA ASN A 372 -9.79 20.67 -15.88
C ASN A 372 -9.72 19.53 -16.91
N LEU A 373 -10.05 19.78 -18.19
CA LEU A 373 -9.89 18.79 -19.25
C LEU A 373 -8.43 18.39 -19.48
N VAL A 374 -7.46 19.28 -19.22
CA VAL A 374 -6.02 18.97 -19.29
C VAL A 374 -5.64 17.85 -18.30
N ALA A 375 -6.40 17.61 -17.22
CA ALA A 375 -6.12 16.51 -16.30
C ALA A 375 -6.36 15.12 -16.92
N LEU A 376 -7.32 14.98 -17.85
CA LEU A 376 -7.75 13.67 -18.38
C LEU A 376 -6.62 12.88 -19.06
N PRO A 377 -5.78 13.47 -19.95
CA PRO A 377 -4.63 12.76 -20.51
C PRO A 377 -3.66 12.24 -19.44
N PHE A 378 -3.41 13.01 -18.38
CA PHE A 378 -2.51 12.59 -17.29
C PHE A 378 -3.10 11.45 -16.46
N LEU A 379 -4.42 11.44 -16.25
CA LEU A 379 -5.12 10.31 -15.61
C LEU A 379 -4.98 9.03 -16.43
N PHE A 380 -5.10 9.12 -17.76
CA PHE A 380 -4.88 7.98 -18.65
C PHE A 380 -3.43 7.48 -18.60
N LEU A 381 -2.46 8.41 -18.66
CA LEU A 381 -1.03 8.08 -18.54
C LEU A 381 -0.68 7.50 -17.16
N ALA A 382 -1.37 7.90 -16.09
CA ALA A 382 -1.21 7.31 -14.76
C ALA A 382 -1.74 5.87 -14.69
N LEU A 383 -2.81 5.57 -15.43
CA LEU A 383 -3.48 4.28 -15.40
C LEU A 383 -2.68 3.19 -16.14
N LEU A 384 -2.02 3.53 -17.26
CA LEU A 384 -1.30 2.57 -18.10
C LEU A 384 -0.24 1.75 -17.34
N PRO A 385 0.73 2.34 -16.60
CA PRO A 385 1.73 1.58 -15.86
C PRO A 385 1.12 0.69 -14.78
N VAL A 386 0.01 1.11 -14.16
CA VAL A 386 -0.69 0.33 -13.13
C VAL A 386 -1.32 -0.92 -13.74
N ILE A 387 -1.98 -0.79 -14.90
CA ILE A 387 -2.53 -1.94 -15.64
C ILE A 387 -1.41 -2.89 -16.07
N VAL A 388 -0.31 -2.35 -16.61
CA VAL A 388 0.86 -3.15 -17.01
C VAL A 388 1.45 -3.90 -15.82
N TYR A 389 1.58 -3.26 -14.67
CA TYR A 389 2.04 -3.89 -13.43
C TYR A 389 1.11 -5.02 -12.99
N ILE A 390 -0.21 -4.81 -12.96
CA ILE A 390 -1.18 -5.83 -12.57
C ILE A 390 -1.09 -7.04 -13.51
N LYS A 391 -1.04 -6.81 -14.83
CA LYS A 391 -0.89 -7.88 -15.83
C LYS A 391 0.44 -8.61 -15.71
N SER A 392 1.54 -7.87 -15.51
CA SER A 392 2.88 -8.47 -15.33
C SER A 392 2.94 -9.33 -14.09
N LYS A 393 2.30 -8.91 -12.99
CA LYS A 393 2.25 -9.67 -11.74
C LYS A 393 1.39 -10.93 -11.89
N SER A 394 0.25 -10.84 -12.58
CA SER A 394 -0.59 -12.00 -12.90
C SER A 394 0.19 -13.01 -13.76
N LYS A 395 0.84 -12.54 -14.84
CA LYS A 395 1.63 -13.38 -15.74
C LYS A 395 2.88 -13.96 -15.07
N SER A 396 3.53 -13.23 -14.16
CA SER A 396 4.64 -13.78 -13.38
C SER A 396 4.16 -14.81 -12.37
N ILE A 397 2.99 -14.66 -11.77
CA ILE A 397 2.43 -15.67 -10.86
C ILE A 397 2.02 -16.91 -11.67
N GLU A 398 1.29 -16.75 -12.77
CA GLU A 398 0.88 -17.86 -13.64
C GLU A 398 2.07 -18.55 -14.33
N GLY A 399 3.09 -17.79 -14.72
CA GLY A 399 4.29 -18.32 -15.39
C GLY A 399 5.41 -18.78 -14.46
N ALA A 400 5.43 -18.35 -13.19
CA ALA A 400 6.41 -18.78 -12.18
C ALA A 400 5.86 -19.81 -11.19
N LEU A 401 4.57 -20.14 -11.26
CA LEU A 401 4.05 -21.38 -10.68
C LEU A 401 4.45 -22.51 -11.63
N PRO A 402 5.47 -23.34 -11.31
CA PRO A 402 5.62 -24.60 -12.02
C PRO A 402 4.30 -25.36 -11.82
N LYS A 403 3.55 -25.56 -12.91
CA LYS A 403 2.36 -26.40 -12.85
C LYS A 403 2.80 -27.81 -12.52
N LEU A 404 2.04 -28.52 -11.69
CA LEU A 404 2.22 -29.95 -11.58
C LEU A 404 2.01 -30.52 -12.98
N GLU A 405 3.00 -31.25 -13.50
CA GLU A 405 2.91 -31.80 -14.86
C GLU A 405 1.79 -32.84 -14.88
N LYS A 406 0.59 -32.45 -15.37
CA LYS A 406 -0.53 -33.38 -15.56
C LYS A 406 -0.07 -34.61 -16.33
N ASP A 407 0.71 -34.41 -17.40
CA ASP A 407 1.24 -35.48 -18.25
C ASP A 407 2.13 -36.46 -17.47
N HIS A 408 2.89 -36.00 -16.47
CA HIS A 408 3.67 -36.87 -15.59
C HIS A 408 2.77 -37.82 -14.81
N TRP A 409 1.72 -37.29 -14.17
CA TRP A 409 0.80 -38.08 -13.37
C TRP A 409 -0.08 -38.99 -14.22
N GLU A 410 -0.57 -38.52 -15.37
CA GLU A 410 -1.29 -39.37 -16.33
C GLU A 410 -0.41 -40.53 -16.81
N LYS A 411 0.89 -40.29 -17.04
CA LYS A 411 1.83 -41.36 -17.39
C LYS A 411 2.01 -42.36 -16.24
N ILE A 412 2.24 -41.90 -15.02
CA ILE A 412 2.41 -42.78 -13.85
C ILE A 412 1.15 -43.65 -13.64
N TYR A 413 -0.05 -43.05 -13.68
CA TYR A 413 -1.32 -43.76 -13.50
C TYR A 413 -1.80 -44.51 -14.75
N SER A 414 -1.14 -44.40 -15.90
CA SER A 414 -1.38 -45.29 -17.04
C SER A 414 -0.41 -46.45 -17.10
N THR A 415 0.80 -46.32 -16.55
CA THR A 415 1.85 -47.36 -16.68
C THR A 415 2.15 -48.17 -15.44
N LYS A 416 1.85 -47.69 -14.22
CA LYS A 416 2.17 -48.37 -12.96
C LYS A 416 0.93 -48.89 -12.24
N GLN A 417 0.99 -50.06 -11.63
CA GLN A 417 -0.05 -50.61 -10.76
C GLN A 417 0.05 -50.06 -9.32
N PRO A 418 -1.01 -50.19 -8.48
CA PRO A 418 -0.97 -49.73 -7.09
C PRO A 418 0.16 -50.36 -6.27
N GLU A 419 0.54 -51.60 -6.55
CA GLU A 419 1.68 -52.27 -5.90
C GLU A 419 3.03 -51.68 -6.33
N GLU A 420 3.03 -50.82 -7.36
CA GLU A 420 4.23 -50.25 -7.97
C GLU A 420 4.54 -48.81 -7.56
N VAL A 421 3.77 -48.25 -6.62
CA VAL A 421 3.91 -46.87 -6.15
C VAL A 421 4.04 -46.78 -4.64
N SER A 422 4.73 -45.75 -4.15
CA SER A 422 5.19 -45.69 -2.75
C SER A 422 4.14 -45.17 -1.76
N TRP A 423 2.96 -44.77 -2.20
CA TRP A 423 1.91 -44.18 -1.35
C TRP A 423 0.70 -45.08 -1.16
N THR A 424 0.66 -46.25 -1.83
CA THR A 424 -0.46 -47.18 -1.71
C THR A 424 -0.54 -47.74 -0.31
N GLN A 425 -1.70 -47.57 0.32
CA GLN A 425 -2.01 -48.20 1.60
C GLN A 425 -3.35 -48.91 1.48
N GLU A 426 -3.38 -50.18 1.86
CA GLU A 426 -4.58 -51.00 1.79
C GLU A 426 -5.69 -50.44 2.69
N ILE A 427 -5.32 -50.05 3.91
CA ILE A 427 -6.21 -49.40 4.88
C ILE A 427 -5.58 -48.08 5.31
N PRO A 428 -6.08 -46.91 4.87
CA PRO A 428 -5.52 -45.60 5.22
C PRO A 428 -5.87 -45.20 6.67
N GLN A 429 -5.39 -45.98 7.64
CA GLN A 429 -5.81 -45.91 9.04
C GLN A 429 -5.61 -44.53 9.66
N THR A 430 -4.49 -43.86 9.38
CA THR A 430 -4.21 -42.54 9.93
C THR A 430 -5.22 -41.50 9.44
N SER A 431 -5.51 -41.47 8.14
CA SER A 431 -6.53 -40.60 7.55
C SER A 431 -7.92 -40.87 8.15
N LEU A 432 -8.28 -42.15 8.31
CA LEU A 432 -9.53 -42.56 8.94
C LEU A 432 -9.61 -42.11 10.41
N ASN A 433 -8.51 -42.18 11.16
CA ASN A 433 -8.47 -41.70 12.54
C ASN A 433 -8.73 -40.18 12.60
N PHE A 434 -8.15 -39.39 11.69
CA PHE A 434 -8.34 -37.93 11.69
C PHE A 434 -9.77 -37.50 11.38
N ILE A 435 -10.45 -38.16 10.44
CA ILE A 435 -11.85 -37.84 10.15
C ILE A 435 -12.79 -38.31 11.26
N ASN A 436 -12.51 -39.46 11.87
CA ASN A 436 -13.25 -39.94 13.03
C ASN A 436 -13.08 -39.03 14.26
N ASP A 437 -11.86 -38.52 14.49
CA ASP A 437 -11.57 -37.53 15.54
C ASP A 437 -12.36 -36.21 15.35
N ALA A 438 -12.71 -35.87 14.10
CA ALA A 438 -13.50 -34.67 13.78
C ALA A 438 -15.00 -34.80 14.13
N LYS A 439 -15.50 -36.03 14.40
CA LYS A 439 -16.89 -36.31 14.83
C LYS A 439 -17.96 -35.65 13.96
N LEU A 440 -17.78 -35.72 12.64
CA LEU A 440 -18.68 -35.09 11.68
C LEU A 440 -19.95 -35.93 11.44
N PRO A 441 -21.10 -35.30 11.15
CA PRO A 441 -22.30 -36.02 10.73
C PRO A 441 -22.06 -36.69 9.37
N LYS A 442 -22.81 -37.76 9.06
CA LYS A 442 -22.69 -38.48 7.80
C LYS A 442 -23.07 -37.65 6.56
N THR A 443 -23.85 -36.60 6.77
CA THR A 443 -24.17 -35.58 5.76
C THR A 443 -23.07 -34.55 5.53
N ALA A 444 -21.95 -34.60 6.27
CA ALA A 444 -20.86 -33.63 6.14
C ALA A 444 -20.22 -33.66 4.74
N LYS A 445 -19.82 -32.50 4.23
CA LYS A 445 -19.15 -32.36 2.94
C LYS A 445 -17.66 -32.58 3.11
N ILE A 446 -17.13 -33.60 2.46
CA ILE A 446 -15.72 -34.01 2.54
C ILE A 446 -15.08 -33.86 1.17
N ILE A 447 -13.88 -33.27 1.12
CA ILE A 447 -13.04 -33.25 -0.08
C ILE A 447 -11.70 -33.95 0.19
N ASP A 448 -11.31 -34.85 -0.71
CA ASP A 448 -10.02 -35.54 -0.72
C ASP A 448 -9.15 -35.04 -1.89
N ILE A 449 -8.07 -34.34 -1.55
CA ILE A 449 -7.15 -33.69 -2.48
C ILE A 449 -6.00 -34.64 -2.83
N GLY A 450 -5.81 -34.88 -4.13
CA GLY A 450 -4.93 -35.93 -4.62
C GLY A 450 -5.44 -37.32 -4.23
N GLY A 451 -6.74 -37.46 -4.00
CA GLY A 451 -7.35 -38.70 -3.52
C GLY A 451 -7.26 -39.82 -4.55
N GLY A 452 -7.35 -39.51 -5.84
CA GLY A 452 -6.93 -40.39 -6.94
C GLY A 452 -7.29 -41.87 -6.75
N ASP A 453 -6.24 -42.69 -6.78
CA ASP A 453 -6.28 -44.15 -6.65
C ASP A 453 -6.32 -44.63 -5.18
N SER A 454 -6.36 -43.72 -4.19
CA SER A 454 -6.44 -44.01 -2.76
C SER A 454 -7.71 -44.78 -2.39
N LYS A 455 -7.62 -45.66 -1.38
CA LYS A 455 -8.78 -46.35 -0.80
C LYS A 455 -9.52 -45.53 0.27
N PHE A 456 -9.11 -44.30 0.55
CA PHE A 456 -9.75 -43.47 1.58
C PHE A 456 -11.24 -43.25 1.29
N VAL A 457 -11.59 -42.93 0.03
CA VAL A 457 -12.97 -42.78 -0.41
C VAL A 457 -13.80 -44.06 -0.24
N ASP A 458 -13.21 -45.23 -0.48
CA ASP A 458 -13.86 -46.53 -0.33
C ASP A 458 -14.39 -46.70 1.11
N TYR A 459 -13.53 -46.41 2.10
CA TYR A 459 -13.89 -46.48 3.52
C TYR A 459 -14.86 -45.39 3.95
N LEU A 460 -14.79 -44.18 3.39
CA LEU A 460 -15.76 -43.12 3.70
C LEU A 460 -17.18 -43.52 3.27
N ILE A 461 -17.32 -44.17 2.11
CA ILE A 461 -18.61 -44.70 1.64
C ILE A 461 -19.09 -45.83 2.57
N GLU A 462 -18.20 -46.73 2.97
CA GLU A 462 -18.54 -47.83 3.89
C GLU A 462 -18.93 -47.35 5.29
N GLU A 463 -18.30 -46.28 5.78
CA GLU A 463 -18.70 -45.59 7.00
C GLU A 463 -20.00 -44.77 6.85
N GLY A 464 -20.55 -44.67 5.63
CA GLY A 464 -21.85 -44.07 5.34
C GLY A 464 -21.84 -42.56 5.10
N PHE A 465 -20.70 -41.94 4.75
CA PHE A 465 -20.68 -40.53 4.38
C PHE A 465 -21.33 -40.28 3.01
N GLU A 466 -22.17 -39.24 2.92
CA GLU A 466 -23.04 -39.01 1.76
C GLU A 466 -22.48 -38.00 0.75
N ASN A 467 -21.65 -37.06 1.19
CA ASN A 467 -21.21 -35.93 0.37
C ASN A 467 -19.69 -35.91 0.20
N ILE A 468 -19.17 -36.82 -0.63
CA ILE A 468 -17.73 -36.99 -0.84
C ILE A 468 -17.33 -36.42 -2.20
N THR A 469 -16.29 -35.58 -2.21
CA THR A 469 -15.63 -35.07 -3.42
C THR A 469 -14.19 -35.58 -3.47
N VAL A 470 -13.75 -36.10 -4.61
CA VAL A 470 -12.35 -36.47 -4.85
C VAL A 470 -11.81 -35.60 -5.97
N LEU A 471 -10.72 -34.88 -5.67
CA LEU A 471 -10.00 -34.05 -6.61
C LEU A 471 -8.64 -34.67 -6.91
N ASP A 472 -8.32 -34.86 -8.18
CA ASP A 472 -6.99 -35.29 -8.61
C ASP A 472 -6.61 -34.59 -9.91
N ILE A 473 -5.30 -34.41 -10.14
CA ILE A 473 -4.79 -33.85 -11.39
C ILE A 473 -4.87 -34.87 -12.55
N SER A 474 -4.81 -36.18 -12.23
CA SER A 474 -4.87 -37.27 -13.20
C SER A 474 -6.28 -37.83 -13.37
N GLU A 475 -6.77 -37.79 -14.60
CA GLU A 475 -8.01 -38.45 -15.00
C GLU A 475 -7.90 -39.98 -14.93
N HIS A 476 -6.73 -40.55 -15.24
CA HIS A 476 -6.49 -41.99 -15.09
C HIS A 476 -6.62 -42.45 -13.63
N ALA A 477 -6.09 -41.69 -12.67
CA ALA A 477 -6.23 -42.01 -11.24
C ALA A 477 -7.71 -42.08 -10.82
N LEU A 478 -8.49 -41.07 -11.20
CA LEU A 478 -9.93 -41.06 -10.90
C LEU A 478 -10.68 -42.20 -11.59
N ASN A 479 -10.32 -42.53 -12.84
CA ASN A 479 -10.96 -43.63 -13.56
C ASN A 479 -10.66 -45.00 -12.94
N ARG A 480 -9.46 -45.20 -12.39
CA ARG A 480 -9.14 -46.42 -11.62
C ARG A 480 -10.01 -46.55 -10.37
N ALA A 481 -10.13 -45.49 -9.58
CA ALA A 481 -10.98 -45.49 -8.40
C ALA A 481 -12.47 -45.71 -8.75
N LYS A 482 -12.97 -45.07 -9.82
CA LYS A 482 -14.33 -45.31 -10.32
C LYS A 482 -14.55 -46.78 -10.71
N ASN A 483 -13.62 -47.38 -11.44
CA ASN A 483 -13.71 -48.78 -11.85
C ASN A 483 -13.69 -49.72 -10.64
N ARG A 484 -12.83 -49.44 -9.64
CA ARG A 484 -12.76 -50.21 -8.39
C ARG A 484 -14.06 -50.12 -7.58
N LEU A 485 -14.64 -48.94 -7.46
CA LEU A 485 -15.87 -48.70 -6.70
C LEU A 485 -17.15 -49.16 -7.42
N GLY A 486 -17.10 -49.37 -8.74
CA GLY A 486 -18.25 -49.78 -9.55
C GLY A 486 -19.44 -48.81 -9.39
N GLU A 487 -20.62 -49.33 -9.09
CA GLU A 487 -21.84 -48.52 -8.90
C GLU A 487 -21.75 -47.54 -7.72
N LYS A 488 -20.94 -47.82 -6.69
CA LYS A 488 -20.73 -46.90 -5.56
C LYS A 488 -20.06 -45.60 -6.00
N SER A 489 -19.35 -45.59 -7.13
CA SER A 489 -18.68 -44.38 -7.67
C SER A 489 -19.66 -43.24 -8.00
N LYS A 490 -20.95 -43.54 -8.22
CA LYS A 490 -22.00 -42.53 -8.46
C LYS A 490 -22.32 -41.69 -7.22
N GLN A 491 -21.88 -42.13 -6.04
CA GLN A 491 -22.06 -41.40 -4.77
C GLN A 491 -20.95 -40.36 -4.53
N VAL A 492 -19.94 -40.30 -5.41
CA VAL A 492 -18.76 -39.43 -5.26
C VAL A 492 -18.74 -38.39 -6.37
N LYS A 493 -18.47 -37.13 -6.02
CA LYS A 493 -18.18 -36.06 -6.97
C LYS A 493 -16.71 -36.11 -7.38
N TRP A 494 -16.44 -36.27 -8.67
CA TRP A 494 -15.08 -36.43 -9.20
C TRP A 494 -14.63 -35.14 -9.91
N VAL A 495 -13.46 -34.61 -9.56
CA VAL A 495 -12.93 -33.35 -10.10
C VAL A 495 -11.52 -33.57 -10.67
N VAL A 496 -11.36 -33.43 -11.99
CA VAL A 496 -10.05 -33.46 -12.66
C VAL A 496 -9.48 -32.05 -12.69
N SER A 497 -8.57 -31.72 -11.77
CA SER A 497 -7.96 -30.40 -11.68
C SER A 497 -6.63 -30.45 -10.94
N ASP A 498 -5.67 -29.60 -11.32
CA ASP A 498 -4.61 -29.19 -10.41
C ASP A 498 -5.27 -28.46 -9.23
N VAL A 499 -4.91 -28.83 -7.99
CA VAL A 499 -5.49 -28.21 -6.78
C VAL A 499 -5.27 -26.69 -6.76
N THR A 500 -4.17 -26.22 -7.34
CA THR A 500 -3.88 -24.78 -7.42
C THR A 500 -4.77 -24.05 -8.41
N ASP A 501 -5.40 -24.74 -9.36
CA ASP A 501 -6.34 -24.16 -10.35
C ASP A 501 -7.81 -24.48 -10.03
N PHE A 502 -8.07 -25.22 -8.94
CA PHE A 502 -9.40 -25.61 -8.49
C PHE A 502 -10.30 -24.39 -8.21
N GLN A 503 -11.51 -24.43 -8.77
CA GLN A 503 -12.55 -23.43 -8.52
C GLN A 503 -13.46 -23.90 -7.39
N VAL A 504 -13.63 -23.06 -6.38
CA VAL A 504 -14.42 -23.39 -5.18
C VAL A 504 -15.87 -23.00 -5.43
N ASP A 505 -16.69 -23.99 -5.77
CA ASP A 505 -18.12 -23.80 -5.99
C ASP A 505 -18.96 -24.01 -4.71
N GLU A 506 -18.36 -24.61 -3.69
CA GLU A 506 -19.00 -24.92 -2.41
C GLU A 506 -17.98 -25.02 -1.27
N THR A 507 -18.46 -25.00 -0.03
CA THR A 507 -17.61 -25.16 1.16
C THR A 507 -17.68 -26.58 1.72
N TYR A 508 -16.56 -27.05 2.27
CA TYR A 508 -16.38 -28.40 2.84
C TYR A 508 -16.21 -28.36 4.36
N ASP A 509 -16.82 -29.32 5.07
CA ASP A 509 -16.66 -29.50 6.51
C ASP A 509 -15.32 -30.18 6.85
N PHE A 510 -14.79 -31.02 5.93
CA PHE A 510 -13.49 -31.68 6.06
C PHE A 510 -12.69 -31.60 4.75
N TRP A 511 -11.48 -31.05 4.84
CA TRP A 511 -10.50 -31.01 3.75
C TRP A 511 -9.36 -31.97 4.08
N HIS A 512 -9.23 -33.02 3.28
CA HIS A 512 -8.19 -34.03 3.43
C HIS A 512 -7.18 -33.92 2.30
N ASP A 513 -5.89 -33.96 2.63
CA ASP A 513 -4.80 -34.06 1.68
C ASP A 513 -3.78 -35.04 2.25
N ARG A 514 -3.51 -36.11 1.51
CA ARG A 514 -2.47 -37.07 1.87
C ARG A 514 -1.54 -37.20 0.69
N ALA A 515 -0.40 -36.50 0.79
CA ALA A 515 0.71 -36.51 -0.16
C ALA A 515 0.57 -35.60 -1.40
N ALA A 516 -0.45 -34.77 -1.55
CA ALA A 516 -0.47 -33.78 -2.63
C ALA A 516 0.29 -32.49 -2.24
N PHE A 517 0.14 -32.06 -0.98
CA PHE A 517 0.75 -30.81 -0.48
C PHE A 517 2.27 -30.75 -0.63
N HIS A 518 2.99 -31.87 -0.46
CA HIS A 518 4.46 -31.87 -0.52
C HIS A 518 5.02 -31.64 -1.92
N PHE A 519 4.21 -31.79 -2.97
CA PHE A 519 4.63 -31.46 -4.33
C PHE A 519 4.55 -29.96 -4.63
N LEU A 520 3.99 -29.16 -3.71
CA LEU A 520 3.98 -27.71 -3.75
C LEU A 520 5.31 -27.18 -3.18
N THR A 521 6.35 -27.17 -4.01
CA THR A 521 7.72 -26.87 -3.57
C THR A 521 8.03 -25.38 -3.53
N THR A 522 7.26 -24.55 -4.23
CA THR A 522 7.48 -23.10 -4.31
C THR A 522 6.55 -22.32 -3.38
N GLU A 523 7.04 -21.20 -2.83
CA GLU A 523 6.25 -20.31 -1.97
C GLU A 523 4.92 -19.86 -2.61
N PRO A 524 4.86 -19.48 -3.91
CA PRO A 524 3.59 -19.13 -4.55
C PRO A 524 2.58 -20.29 -4.61
N GLN A 525 3.02 -21.54 -4.85
CA GLN A 525 2.12 -22.71 -4.88
C GLN A 525 1.49 -22.93 -3.50
N ILE A 526 2.31 -22.89 -2.45
CA ILE A 526 1.89 -23.09 -1.06
C ILE A 526 0.89 -22.00 -0.65
N VAL A 527 1.20 -20.73 -0.94
CA VAL A 527 0.29 -19.61 -0.64
C VAL A 527 -1.03 -19.73 -1.38
N LYS A 528 -1.01 -20.16 -2.66
CA LYS A 528 -2.23 -20.35 -3.47
C LYS A 528 -3.09 -21.48 -2.90
N TYR A 529 -2.49 -22.63 -2.59
CA TYR A 529 -3.17 -23.77 -1.96
C TYR A 529 -3.82 -23.38 -0.63
N ILE A 530 -3.07 -22.75 0.27
CA ILE A 530 -3.60 -22.38 1.60
C ILE A 530 -4.69 -21.32 1.47
N SER A 531 -4.59 -20.41 0.49
CA SER A 531 -5.66 -19.44 0.23
C SER A 531 -6.93 -20.10 -0.29
N LEU A 532 -6.81 -21.09 -1.18
CA LEU A 532 -7.93 -21.91 -1.64
C LEU A 532 -8.56 -22.71 -0.51
N ALA A 533 -7.75 -23.41 0.29
CA ALA A 533 -8.23 -24.15 1.46
C ALA A 533 -8.98 -23.23 2.45
N ARG A 534 -8.51 -21.99 2.66
CA ARG A 534 -9.23 -21.01 3.51
C ARG A 534 -10.55 -20.57 2.93
N LEU A 535 -10.71 -20.54 1.61
CA LEU A 535 -11.98 -20.22 0.97
C LEU A 535 -12.93 -21.42 1.01
N ALA A 536 -12.41 -22.62 0.76
CA ALA A 536 -13.18 -23.84 0.62
C ALA A 536 -13.56 -24.51 1.94
N VAL A 537 -12.73 -24.44 2.99
CA VAL A 537 -13.09 -25.03 4.28
C VAL A 537 -14.14 -24.13 4.96
N LYS A 538 -15.24 -24.71 5.41
CA LYS A 538 -16.30 -24.00 6.14
C LYS A 538 -15.80 -23.44 7.46
N GLU A 539 -16.41 -22.38 7.99
CA GLU A 539 -16.12 -21.93 9.35
C GLU A 539 -16.29 -23.07 10.36
N ASN A 540 -15.36 -23.19 11.30
CA ASN A 540 -15.24 -24.33 12.23
C ASN A 540 -15.01 -25.71 11.59
N GLY A 541 -14.85 -25.79 10.26
CA GLY A 541 -14.46 -27.00 9.55
C GLY A 541 -12.99 -27.37 9.80
N PHE A 542 -12.59 -28.53 9.29
CA PHE A 542 -11.30 -29.14 9.56
C PHE A 542 -10.47 -29.29 8.28
N ILE A 543 -9.15 -29.16 8.42
CA ILE A 543 -8.19 -29.50 7.38
C ILE A 543 -7.15 -30.47 7.96
N THR A 544 -6.91 -31.57 7.27
CA THR A 544 -5.89 -32.57 7.60
C THR A 544 -4.92 -32.70 6.45
N ILE A 545 -3.63 -32.49 6.71
CA ILE A 545 -2.55 -32.59 5.73
C ILE A 545 -1.56 -33.66 6.17
N GLY A 546 -1.37 -34.67 5.34
CA GLY A 546 -0.29 -35.65 5.40
C GLY A 546 0.80 -35.30 4.38
N THR A 547 2.01 -35.00 4.87
CA THR A 547 3.17 -34.60 4.07
C THR A 547 4.40 -35.40 4.50
N PHE A 548 5.48 -35.42 3.70
CA PHE A 548 6.74 -35.99 4.18
C PHE A 548 7.32 -35.13 5.30
N SER A 549 7.81 -35.79 6.35
CA SER A 549 8.54 -35.12 7.42
C SER A 549 9.98 -34.82 6.97
N GLU A 550 10.73 -34.11 7.80
CA GLU A 550 12.18 -33.89 7.61
C GLU A 550 13.00 -35.20 7.62
N ASN A 551 12.44 -36.29 8.17
CA ASN A 551 13.04 -37.63 8.14
C ASN A 551 12.51 -38.48 6.96
N GLY A 552 11.65 -37.93 6.11
CA GLY A 552 11.11 -38.60 4.95
C GLY A 552 12.07 -38.61 3.74
N PRO A 553 11.63 -39.14 2.59
CA PRO A 553 12.35 -38.99 1.33
C PRO A 553 12.32 -37.53 0.82
N ILE A 554 13.30 -37.18 -0.02
CA ILE A 554 13.40 -35.87 -0.70
C ILE A 554 12.81 -35.86 -2.12
N LYS A 555 12.41 -37.04 -2.61
CA LYS A 555 11.77 -37.23 -3.91
C LYS A 555 10.63 -38.23 -3.83
N CYS A 556 9.60 -38.03 -4.63
CA CYS A 556 8.49 -38.94 -4.79
C CYS A 556 8.11 -39.01 -6.28
N SER A 557 7.95 -40.22 -6.83
CA SER A 557 7.74 -40.44 -8.28
C SER A 557 8.78 -39.80 -9.21
N GLY A 558 9.98 -39.53 -8.72
CA GLY A 558 11.03 -38.82 -9.48
C GLY A 558 10.92 -37.30 -9.46
N LEU A 559 9.90 -36.74 -8.81
CA LEU A 559 9.76 -35.30 -8.56
C LEU A 559 10.38 -34.91 -7.22
N GLU A 560 10.90 -33.68 -7.14
CA GLU A 560 11.31 -33.09 -5.86
C GLU A 560 10.10 -32.70 -5.03
N ILE A 561 10.23 -32.86 -3.72
CA ILE A 561 9.17 -32.54 -2.76
C ILE A 561 9.70 -31.57 -1.71
N LYS A 562 8.79 -30.91 -0.99
CA LYS A 562 9.11 -30.13 0.20
C LYS A 562 8.74 -30.92 1.45
N GLN A 563 9.71 -31.09 2.33
CA GLN A 563 9.53 -31.70 3.65
C GLN A 563 9.06 -30.67 4.67
N TYR A 564 8.38 -31.13 5.72
CA TYR A 564 7.86 -30.26 6.76
C TYR A 564 8.10 -30.84 8.16
N SER A 565 8.57 -30.00 9.08
CA SER A 565 8.42 -30.19 10.52
C SER A 565 7.01 -29.78 10.98
N GLU A 566 6.63 -30.18 12.20
CA GLU A 566 5.39 -29.71 12.83
C GLU A 566 5.35 -28.18 12.94
N GLU A 567 6.45 -27.52 13.31
CA GLU A 567 6.48 -26.05 13.41
C GLU A 567 6.35 -25.38 12.05
N SER A 568 7.05 -25.89 11.04
CA SER A 568 7.03 -25.32 9.69
C SER A 568 5.63 -25.42 9.07
N LEU A 569 4.99 -26.59 9.13
CA LEU A 569 3.63 -26.79 8.61
C LEU A 569 2.61 -25.94 9.38
N THR A 570 2.74 -25.88 10.70
CA THR A 570 1.88 -25.02 11.54
C THR A 570 2.05 -23.54 11.17
N SER A 571 3.28 -23.10 10.88
CA SER A 571 3.56 -21.72 10.51
C SER A 571 2.92 -21.33 9.17
N GLU A 572 2.84 -22.25 8.21
CA GLU A 572 2.16 -22.02 6.93
C GLU A 572 0.64 -21.84 7.11
N LEU A 573 0.01 -22.65 7.97
CA LEU A 573 -1.46 -22.64 8.15
C LEU A 573 -1.98 -21.67 9.23
N LYS A 574 -1.12 -21.11 10.09
CA LYS A 574 -1.53 -20.26 11.24
C LYS A 574 -2.43 -19.07 10.88
N LYS A 575 -2.36 -18.58 9.64
CA LYS A 575 -3.19 -17.46 9.15
C LYS A 575 -4.58 -17.95 8.72
N GLY A 576 -5.41 -18.35 9.68
CA GLY A 576 -6.80 -18.74 9.47
C GLY A 576 -7.15 -20.15 9.99
N PHE A 577 -6.15 -20.94 10.36
CA PHE A 577 -6.35 -22.26 10.97
C PHE A 577 -5.61 -22.36 12.31
N GLN A 578 -6.23 -23.06 13.25
CA GLN A 578 -5.67 -23.39 14.56
C GLN A 578 -5.30 -24.87 14.58
N LYS A 579 -4.04 -25.19 14.94
CA LYS A 579 -3.57 -26.57 15.07
C LYS A 579 -4.36 -27.32 16.15
N ILE A 580 -4.76 -28.54 15.84
CA ILE A 580 -5.38 -29.49 16.77
C ILE A 580 -4.34 -30.52 17.22
N LYS A 581 -3.76 -31.25 16.28
CA LYS A 581 -2.90 -32.40 16.55
C LYS A 581 -1.97 -32.65 15.37
N CYS A 582 -0.74 -33.08 15.67
CA CYS A 582 0.19 -33.62 14.70
C CYS A 582 0.73 -34.97 15.17
N ILE A 583 0.94 -35.90 14.26
CA ILE A 583 1.59 -37.19 14.52
C ILE A 583 2.53 -37.54 13.36
N THR A 584 3.56 -38.33 13.65
CA THR A 584 4.41 -38.93 12.62
C THR A 584 4.00 -40.38 12.39
N GLU A 585 4.03 -40.82 11.14
CA GLU A 585 3.74 -42.19 10.73
C GLU A 585 4.88 -42.73 9.88
N ASP A 586 5.28 -43.96 10.17
CA ASP A 586 6.18 -44.72 9.32
C ASP A 586 5.39 -45.60 8.37
N HIS A 587 5.22 -45.13 7.14
CA HIS A 587 4.55 -45.89 6.09
C HIS A 587 5.51 -46.92 5.49
N ILE A 588 5.08 -48.19 5.43
CA ILE A 588 5.79 -49.24 4.70
C ILE A 588 5.17 -49.34 3.31
N THR A 589 5.96 -49.06 2.29
CA THR A 589 5.53 -49.12 0.89
C THR A 589 5.31 -50.59 0.46
N PRO A 590 4.59 -50.86 -0.65
CA PRO A 590 4.44 -52.21 -1.20
C PRO A 590 5.78 -52.93 -1.47
N PHE A 591 6.87 -52.19 -1.66
CA PHE A 591 8.21 -52.73 -1.88
C PHE A 591 9.07 -52.79 -0.61
N MET A 592 8.46 -52.75 0.57
CA MET A 592 9.12 -52.88 1.88
C MET A 592 10.12 -51.76 2.21
N THR A 593 9.96 -50.57 1.62
CA THR A 593 10.72 -49.37 2.02
C THR A 593 9.94 -48.56 3.03
N LYS A 594 10.65 -47.92 3.97
CA LYS A 594 10.06 -47.11 5.03
C LYS A 594 10.06 -45.64 4.62
N GLN A 595 8.91 -44.98 4.70
CA GLN A 595 8.75 -43.55 4.42
C GLN A 595 8.09 -42.85 5.62
N ASN A 596 8.74 -41.80 6.13
CA ASN A 596 8.24 -41.08 7.29
C ASN A 596 7.35 -39.90 6.87
N PHE A 597 6.09 -39.93 7.29
CA PHE A 597 5.09 -38.88 7.08
C PHE A 597 4.83 -38.10 8.36
N LEU A 598 4.51 -36.82 8.20
CA LEU A 598 3.91 -35.96 9.21
C LEU A 598 2.45 -35.73 8.82
N PHE A 599 1.54 -36.08 9.70
CA PHE A 599 0.12 -35.73 9.58
C PHE A 599 -0.25 -34.68 10.61
N CYS A 600 -0.85 -33.59 10.17
CA CYS A 600 -1.36 -32.54 11.04
C CYS A 600 -2.81 -32.21 10.69
N SER A 601 -3.63 -32.00 11.73
CA SER A 601 -5.01 -31.53 11.61
C SER A 601 -5.18 -30.16 12.26
N PHE A 602 -5.98 -29.32 11.62
CA PHE A 602 -6.25 -27.95 12.01
C PHE A 602 -7.75 -27.65 11.90
N LYS A 603 -8.24 -26.72 12.74
CA LYS A 603 -9.60 -26.18 12.68
C LYS A 603 -9.59 -24.78 12.09
N LYS A 604 -10.53 -24.47 11.19
CA LYS A 604 -10.69 -23.11 10.66
C LYS A 604 -11.24 -22.18 11.75
N LEU A 605 -10.59 -21.04 11.94
CA LEU A 605 -11.03 -20.00 12.87
C LEU A 605 -12.30 -19.32 12.34
N SER A 606 -13.26 -19.03 13.22
CA SER A 606 -14.44 -18.21 12.87
C SER A 606 -14.02 -16.77 12.63
N THR A 607 -14.62 -16.11 11.65
CA THR A 607 -14.37 -14.70 11.33
C THR A 607 -15.01 -13.79 12.39
N ILE A 608 -14.51 -13.80 13.63
CA ILE A 608 -14.92 -12.84 14.66
C ILE A 608 -14.04 -11.61 14.47
N TYR A 609 -14.70 -10.48 14.19
CA TYR A 609 -14.14 -9.14 14.16
C TYR A 609 -13.22 -8.92 15.37
N GLU A 610 -11.91 -8.83 15.14
CA GLU A 610 -11.02 -8.17 16.10
C GLU A 610 -11.15 -6.66 15.88
N SER A 611 -11.86 -6.05 16.83
CA SER A 611 -12.14 -4.63 17.03
C SER A 611 -10.90 -3.78 17.29
#